data_AF-A0A1H3GII7-F1
#
_entry.id   AF-A0A1H3GII7-F1
#
_cell.length_a   1.000
_cell.length_b   1.000
_cell.length_c   1.000
_cell.angle_alpha   90.00
_cell.angle_beta   90.00
_cell.angle_gamma   90.00
#
_symmetry.space_group_name_H-M   'P 1'
#
loop_
_entity.id
_entity.type
_entity.pdbx_description
1 polymer ?
#
loop_
_entity_poly.entity_id
_entity_poly.type
_entity_poly.pdbx_seq_one_letter_code
_entity_poly.pdbx_strand_id
1 'polypeptide(L)'
;MHFTRPSHLHSNLLSPLKKLACLAIALLFLPGPLSVASGVYRSEDARGRITYSDIPTPAAKPLQLNVQPARNWSRVVKVIDGDTIIIEGNKRVRLLGINTPEVESRHRPNEPGGIIAKNWLHHKLQGRNVYLEHDQQKQDRYKRLLAHVYLPNGEHINRSLLEHGLAVVTLLPPNLRHAEDLIQAQQRAERQQLGIWSMQHYAPRDLTKITEKPFGWQRYRARVTALKRSRQYSRLIINDKIDLRIANSDLALFPPLKIYLNKPIEVRGWVTRRNDHFSIRIHHPSALIIR
;
A
#
# COMPACT_ATOMS: atom_id res chain seq x y z
N MET A 1 -69.97 -20.77 -54.34
CA MET A 1 -69.89 -19.57 -55.22
C MET A 1 -68.70 -18.75 -54.69
N HIS A 2 -67.57 -18.58 -55.38
CA HIS A 2 -67.35 -17.92 -56.70
C HIS A 2 -67.79 -16.43 -56.66
N PHE A 3 -67.02 -15.41 -57.09
CA PHE A 3 -65.64 -15.26 -57.65
C PHE A 3 -65.31 -13.72 -57.62
N THR A 4 -64.13 -13.09 -57.88
CA THR A 4 -62.71 -13.30 -58.32
C THR A 4 -61.93 -12.00 -57.93
N ARG A 5 -60.63 -11.69 -58.11
CA ARG A 5 -59.35 -12.26 -58.65
C ARG A 5 -58.15 -11.49 -57.95
N PRO A 6 -56.86 -11.89 -58.09
CA PRO A 6 -55.72 -11.28 -57.37
C PRO A 6 -54.73 -10.48 -58.26
N SER A 7 -53.70 -9.87 -57.64
CA SER A 7 -52.38 -9.59 -58.27
C SER A 7 -51.25 -9.43 -57.22
N HIS A 8 -49.99 -9.51 -57.66
CA HIS A 8 -48.79 -9.52 -56.80
C HIS A 8 -48.18 -8.13 -56.56
N LEU A 9 -47.49 -7.95 -55.42
CA LEU A 9 -46.51 -6.88 -55.19
C LEU A 9 -45.12 -7.33 -55.66
N HIS A 10 -44.35 -6.43 -56.28
CA HIS A 10 -43.00 -6.73 -56.78
C HIS A 10 -41.95 -5.68 -56.36
N SER A 11 -40.82 -6.19 -55.88
CA SER A 11 -39.47 -5.63 -55.75
C SER A 11 -39.11 -4.24 -56.33
N ASN A 12 -38.32 -3.47 -55.56
CA ASN A 12 -37.13 -2.65 -55.93
C ASN A 12 -37.13 -1.27 -55.24
N LEU A 13 -36.02 -0.59 -54.90
CA LEU A 13 -34.61 -0.89 -54.58
C LEU A 13 -33.97 0.49 -54.25
N LEU A 14 -32.93 0.51 -53.41
CA LEU A 14 -31.89 1.57 -53.30
C LEU A 14 -32.23 3.00 -52.78
N SER A 15 -31.24 3.50 -52.03
CA SER A 15 -31.14 4.79 -51.33
C SER A 15 -30.76 5.99 -52.23
N PRO A 16 -31.19 7.22 -51.89
CA PRO A 16 -30.65 8.44 -52.49
C PRO A 16 -29.35 8.91 -51.80
N LEU A 17 -28.34 9.28 -52.58
CA LEU A 17 -27.19 10.04 -52.07
C LEU A 17 -27.62 11.47 -51.70
N LYS A 18 -27.01 12.06 -50.67
CA LYS A 18 -26.92 13.52 -50.51
C LYS A 18 -25.45 13.94 -50.52
N LYS A 19 -25.16 15.05 -51.21
CA LYS A 19 -23.81 15.47 -51.60
C LYS A 19 -23.07 16.14 -50.43
N LEU A 20 -21.74 16.05 -50.45
CA LEU A 20 -20.88 16.74 -49.49
C LEU A 20 -20.97 18.26 -49.69
N ALA A 21 -20.87 19.01 -48.58
CA ALA A 21 -20.50 20.42 -48.57
C ALA A 21 -19.16 20.54 -47.83
N CYS A 22 -18.11 20.96 -48.53
CA CYS A 22 -16.79 21.17 -47.93
C CYS A 22 -16.73 22.54 -47.26
N LEU A 23 -16.54 22.57 -45.94
CA LEU A 23 -16.22 23.80 -45.20
C LEU A 23 -15.00 23.55 -44.31
N ALA A 24 -13.81 23.86 -44.85
CA ALA A 24 -12.54 23.69 -44.15
C ALA A 24 -12.31 24.86 -43.17
N ILE A 25 -12.85 24.75 -41.95
CA ILE A 25 -12.53 25.69 -40.87
C ILE A 25 -11.16 25.32 -40.30
N ALA A 26 -10.12 26.03 -40.74
CA ALA A 26 -8.79 25.93 -40.16
C ALA A 26 -8.76 26.59 -38.76
N LEU A 27 -9.07 25.82 -37.70
CA LEU A 27 -8.78 26.26 -36.34
C LEU A 27 -7.26 26.37 -36.15
N LEU A 28 -6.76 27.61 -36.20
CA LEU A 28 -5.46 27.98 -35.68
C LEU A 28 -5.46 27.72 -34.16
N PHE A 29 -4.90 26.57 -33.76
CA PHE A 29 -4.52 26.31 -32.39
C PHE A 29 -3.38 27.26 -32.00
N LEU A 30 -3.73 28.47 -31.57
CA LEU A 30 -2.84 29.29 -30.76
C LEU A 30 -2.46 28.47 -29.51
N PRO A 31 -1.17 28.20 -29.27
CA PRO A 31 -0.77 27.54 -28.04
C PRO A 31 -1.06 28.49 -26.88
N GLY A 32 -2.10 28.20 -26.10
CA GLY A 32 -2.29 28.83 -24.81
C GLY A 32 -1.01 28.66 -23.97
N PRO A 33 -0.64 29.65 -23.14
CA PRO A 33 0.64 29.62 -22.44
C PRO A 33 0.78 28.31 -21.67
N LEU A 34 1.84 27.55 -21.97
CA LEU A 34 2.11 26.31 -21.26
C LEU A 34 2.19 26.65 -19.76
N SER A 35 1.50 25.87 -18.94
CA SER A 35 1.73 25.89 -17.50
C SER A 35 3.15 25.38 -17.26
N VAL A 36 4.09 26.31 -17.17
CA VAL A 36 5.50 26.01 -16.87
C VAL A 36 5.51 25.41 -15.48
N ALA A 37 5.78 24.10 -15.40
CA ALA A 37 6.04 23.45 -14.12
C ALA A 37 7.22 24.18 -13.46
N SER A 38 7.03 24.70 -12.25
CA SER A 38 7.95 25.62 -11.58
C SER A 38 9.21 24.93 -11.06
N GLY A 39 10.00 24.37 -11.98
CA GLY A 39 11.33 23.85 -11.72
C GLY A 39 12.33 24.98 -11.60
N VAL A 40 13.13 24.97 -10.54
CA VAL A 40 14.33 25.81 -10.46
C VAL A 40 15.43 25.11 -11.25
N TYR A 41 16.17 25.87 -12.06
CA TYR A 41 17.33 25.42 -12.83
C TYR A 41 18.59 26.07 -12.25
N ARG A 42 19.71 25.34 -12.27
CA ARG A 42 21.05 25.83 -11.89
C ARG A 42 21.92 25.96 -13.13
N SER A 43 22.35 27.18 -13.43
CA SER A 43 23.42 27.47 -14.40
C SER A 43 24.73 27.84 -13.69
N GLU A 44 25.84 27.69 -14.41
CA GLU A 44 27.17 28.05 -13.95
C GLU A 44 27.94 28.63 -15.14
N ASP A 45 28.50 29.84 -15.00
CA ASP A 45 29.21 30.52 -16.10
C ASP A 45 30.68 30.07 -16.23
N ALA A 46 31.35 30.49 -17.30
CA ALA A 46 32.76 30.19 -17.55
C ALA A 46 33.75 30.81 -16.52
N ARG A 47 33.24 31.48 -15.48
CA ARG A 47 33.99 32.05 -14.35
C ARG A 47 33.56 31.41 -13.02
N GLY A 48 32.80 30.31 -13.05
CA GLY A 48 32.31 29.59 -11.88
C GLY A 48 31.14 30.27 -11.15
N ARG A 49 30.52 31.30 -11.73
CA ARG A 49 29.39 31.99 -11.09
C ARG A 49 28.11 31.17 -11.25
N ILE A 50 27.54 30.76 -10.12
CA ILE A 50 26.30 29.99 -10.07
C ILE A 50 25.10 30.93 -10.08
N THR A 51 24.11 30.65 -10.93
CA THR A 51 22.83 31.36 -10.99
C THR A 51 21.66 30.38 -10.97
N TYR A 52 20.51 30.87 -10.50
CA TYR A 52 19.26 30.12 -10.42
C TYR A 52 18.15 30.86 -11.16
N SER A 53 17.30 30.13 -11.88
CA SER A 53 16.13 30.67 -12.57
C SER A 53 15.02 29.62 -12.67
N ASP A 54 13.79 30.07 -12.80
CA ASP A 54 12.60 29.31 -13.20
C ASP A 54 12.52 29.06 -14.71
N ILE A 55 13.37 29.72 -15.51
CA ILE A 55 13.44 29.58 -16.96
C ILE A 55 14.57 28.60 -17.34
N PRO A 56 14.30 27.54 -18.12
CA PRO A 56 15.35 26.66 -18.63
C PRO A 56 16.22 27.38 -19.66
N THR A 57 17.55 27.25 -19.53
CA THR A 57 18.51 27.66 -20.58
C THR A 57 19.39 26.46 -20.97
N PRO A 58 20.01 26.43 -22.17
CA PRO A 58 20.76 25.27 -22.66
C PRO A 58 21.93 24.81 -21.76
N ALA A 59 22.48 25.71 -20.93
CA ALA A 59 23.55 25.41 -19.98
C ALA A 59 23.05 25.09 -18.56
N ALA A 60 21.76 25.30 -18.26
CA ALA A 60 21.20 25.13 -16.93
C ALA A 60 20.65 23.71 -16.72
N LYS A 61 21.04 23.07 -15.61
CA LYS A 61 20.53 21.75 -15.23
C LYS A 61 19.30 21.92 -14.32
N PRO A 62 18.23 21.13 -14.50
CA PRO A 62 17.08 21.17 -13.57
C PRO A 62 17.57 20.79 -12.17
N LEU A 63 17.32 21.67 -11.21
CA LEU A 63 17.75 21.50 -9.84
C LEU A 63 16.78 20.52 -9.17
N GLN A 64 17.20 19.25 -9.12
CA GLN A 64 16.50 18.23 -8.33
C GLN A 64 16.64 18.57 -6.84
N LEU A 65 15.72 19.41 -6.35
CA LEU A 65 15.53 19.62 -4.92
C LEU A 65 15.20 18.27 -4.31
N ASN A 66 16.16 17.68 -3.60
CA ASN A 66 15.97 16.44 -2.87
C ASN A 66 15.20 16.77 -1.57
N VAL A 67 13.92 17.12 -1.73
CA VAL A 67 13.02 17.57 -0.65
C VAL A 67 12.79 16.41 0.30
N GLN A 68 13.67 16.29 1.30
CA GLN A 68 13.42 15.38 2.41
C GLN A 68 12.09 15.79 3.07
N PRO A 69 11.18 14.84 3.33
CA PRO A 69 9.92 15.14 3.99
C PRO A 69 10.16 15.81 5.34
N ALA A 70 9.39 16.86 5.64
CA ALA A 70 9.54 17.65 6.85
C ALA A 70 9.44 16.74 8.10
N ARG A 71 10.55 16.67 8.84
CA ARG A 71 10.73 15.85 10.04
C ARG A 71 10.49 16.70 11.29
N ASN A 72 9.35 16.48 11.94
CA ASN A 72 9.00 17.20 13.17
C ASN A 72 9.75 16.64 14.37
N TRP A 73 10.54 17.45 15.05
CA TRP A 73 11.18 17.07 16.32
C TRP A 73 10.14 16.94 17.43
N SER A 74 10.27 15.92 18.29
CA SER A 74 9.39 15.71 19.45
C SER A 74 10.06 14.80 20.48
N ARG A 75 9.82 15.01 21.77
CA ARG A 75 10.25 14.05 22.81
C ARG A 75 9.22 12.95 23.03
N VAL A 76 9.70 11.72 23.20
CA VAL A 76 8.90 10.55 23.56
C VAL A 76 8.73 10.50 25.08
N VAL A 77 7.49 10.63 25.55
CA VAL A 77 7.17 10.59 27.00
C VAL A 77 6.79 9.19 27.47
N LYS A 78 6.27 8.31 26.59
CA LYS A 78 5.89 6.95 26.95
C LYS A 78 5.86 6.01 25.74
N VAL A 79 6.39 4.79 25.89
CA VAL A 79 6.10 3.68 24.97
C VAL A 79 4.89 2.87 25.48
N ILE A 80 3.89 2.62 24.63
CA ILE A 80 2.65 1.91 25.01
C ILE A 80 2.80 0.41 24.77
N ASP A 81 3.17 0.06 23.55
CA ASP A 81 3.33 -1.27 22.98
C ASP A 81 4.54 -1.27 22.02
N GLY A 82 4.68 -2.26 21.14
CA GLY A 82 5.84 -2.34 20.23
C GLY A 82 5.79 -1.41 19.02
N ASP A 83 4.66 -0.73 18.73
CA ASP A 83 4.50 0.14 17.56
C ASP A 83 3.74 1.45 17.82
N THR A 84 3.33 1.71 19.07
CA THR A 84 2.64 2.92 19.49
C THR A 84 3.36 3.61 20.66
N ILE A 85 3.65 4.90 20.48
CA ILE A 85 4.28 5.77 21.49
C ILE A 85 3.40 6.99 21.81
N ILE A 86 3.72 7.67 22.90
CA ILE A 86 3.18 8.99 23.27
C ILE A 86 4.34 9.98 23.26
N ILE A 87 4.11 11.13 22.62
CA ILE A 87 5.02 12.28 22.61
C ILE A 87 4.46 13.44 23.46
N GLU A 88 5.26 14.49 23.63
CA GLU A 88 4.84 15.73 24.29
C GLU A 88 3.51 16.29 23.77
N GLY A 89 2.77 16.95 24.66
CA GLY A 89 1.36 17.29 24.43
C GLY A 89 0.41 16.08 24.43
N ASN A 90 0.83 14.93 24.99
CA ASN A 90 0.05 13.69 25.12
C ASN A 90 -0.47 13.12 23.78
N LYS A 91 0.22 13.40 22.68
CA LYS A 91 -0.18 12.93 21.34
C LYS A 91 0.29 11.49 21.15
N ARG A 92 -0.61 10.61 20.70
CA ARG A 92 -0.25 9.22 20.36
C ARG A 92 0.28 9.16 18.92
N VAL A 93 1.39 8.46 18.71
CA VAL A 93 1.98 8.18 17.39
C VAL A 93 1.96 6.68 17.16
N ARG A 94 1.44 6.23 16.02
CA ARG A 94 1.53 4.85 15.54
C ARG A 94 2.56 4.78 14.42
N LEU A 95 3.56 3.91 14.57
CA LEU A 95 4.61 3.69 13.60
C LEU A 95 4.03 3.14 12.28
N LEU A 96 4.32 3.81 11.17
CA LEU A 96 3.86 3.46 9.84
C LEU A 96 4.56 2.22 9.23
N GLY A 97 3.82 1.51 8.38
CA GLY A 97 4.30 0.38 7.57
C GLY A 97 4.55 -0.92 8.33
N ILE A 98 4.36 -0.96 9.65
CA ILE A 98 4.66 -2.12 10.51
C ILE A 98 3.50 -2.48 11.45
N ASN A 99 3.58 -3.68 12.03
CA ASN A 99 2.78 -4.10 13.18
C ASN A 99 3.63 -5.00 14.08
N THR A 100 3.74 -4.70 15.37
CA THR A 100 4.36 -5.62 16.35
C THR A 100 3.33 -6.60 16.91
N PRO A 101 3.76 -7.78 17.42
CA PRO A 101 2.86 -8.64 18.17
C PRO A 101 2.22 -7.87 19.34
N GLU A 102 0.91 -8.02 19.52
CA GLU A 102 0.13 -7.30 20.53
C GLU A 102 0.60 -7.62 21.96
N VAL A 103 0.58 -6.60 22.82
CA VAL A 103 0.82 -6.74 24.26
C VAL A 103 -0.53 -6.90 24.97
N GLU A 104 -0.56 -7.69 26.04
CA GLU A 104 -1.77 -7.94 26.82
C GLU A 104 -2.44 -6.63 27.29
N SER A 105 -3.76 -6.63 27.24
CA SER A 105 -4.61 -5.54 27.72
C SER A 105 -5.95 -6.10 28.18
N ARG A 106 -6.75 -5.29 28.90
CA ARG A 106 -8.12 -5.64 29.35
C ARG A 106 -9.11 -6.13 28.27
N HIS A 107 -8.72 -6.09 26.98
CA HIS A 107 -9.54 -6.48 25.83
C HIS A 107 -8.83 -7.45 24.87
N ARG A 108 -7.57 -7.82 25.11
CA ARG A 108 -6.75 -8.66 24.20
C ARG A 108 -5.70 -9.43 24.99
N PRO A 109 -5.53 -10.75 24.78
CA PRO A 109 -4.34 -11.46 25.24
C PRO A 109 -3.10 -10.97 24.48
N ASN A 110 -1.93 -11.32 24.99
CA ASN A 110 -0.64 -11.10 24.32
C ASN A 110 -0.46 -12.00 23.08
N GLU A 111 0.35 -11.53 22.14
CA GLU A 111 0.96 -12.37 21.10
C GLU A 111 2.44 -12.67 21.45
N PRO A 112 2.98 -13.84 21.04
CA PRO A 112 4.39 -14.17 21.28
C PRO A 112 5.35 -13.12 20.72
N GLY A 113 6.29 -12.67 21.56
CA GLY A 113 7.25 -11.61 21.21
C GLY A 113 6.77 -10.16 21.46
N GLY A 114 5.49 -9.92 21.78
CA GLY A 114 4.97 -8.55 21.95
C GLY A 114 5.65 -7.75 23.07
N ILE A 115 5.92 -8.41 24.20
CA ILE A 115 6.71 -7.84 25.30
C ILE A 115 8.16 -7.56 24.87
N ILE A 116 8.76 -8.41 24.02
CA ILE A 116 10.13 -8.20 23.51
C ILE A 116 10.18 -6.97 22.61
N ALA A 117 9.22 -6.84 21.68
CA ALA A 117 9.11 -5.69 20.79
C ALA A 117 8.88 -4.38 21.55
N LYS A 118 7.94 -4.37 22.52
CA LYS A 118 7.70 -3.24 23.42
C LYS A 118 8.95 -2.87 24.22
N ASN A 119 9.65 -3.85 24.80
CA ASN A 119 10.84 -3.58 25.61
C ASN A 119 11.99 -3.05 24.76
N TRP A 120 12.20 -3.57 23.54
CA TRP A 120 13.19 -3.03 22.60
C TRP A 120 12.87 -1.57 22.25
N LEU A 121 11.61 -1.26 21.91
CA LEU A 121 11.18 0.10 21.58
C LEU A 121 11.31 1.05 22.79
N HIS A 122 11.02 0.57 24.00
CA HIS A 122 11.21 1.31 25.25
C HIS A 122 12.69 1.68 25.47
N HIS A 123 13.63 0.73 25.39
CA HIS A 123 15.05 1.02 25.55
C HIS A 123 15.58 1.97 24.45
N LYS A 124 15.06 1.85 23.22
CA LYS A 124 15.43 2.72 22.09
C LYS A 124 14.88 4.15 22.19
N LEU A 125 13.68 4.35 22.73
CA LEU A 125 12.96 5.64 22.63
C LEU A 125 12.55 6.32 23.94
N GLN A 126 12.39 5.61 25.06
CA GLN A 126 11.79 6.20 26.27
C GLN A 126 12.57 7.42 26.76
N GLY A 127 11.88 8.56 26.89
CA GLY A 127 12.46 9.83 27.34
C GLY A 127 13.36 10.55 26.33
N ARG A 128 13.59 9.98 25.13
CA ARG A 128 14.48 10.52 24.09
C ARG A 128 13.75 11.44 23.12
N ASN A 129 14.51 12.29 22.43
CA ASN A 129 14.02 13.06 21.30
C ASN A 129 14.07 12.25 20.01
N VAL A 130 13.07 12.42 19.15
CA VAL A 130 12.94 11.78 17.85
C VAL A 130 12.48 12.77 16.78
N TYR A 131 12.78 12.44 15.53
CA TYR A 131 12.15 13.03 14.37
C TYR A 131 10.95 12.19 13.92
N LEU A 132 9.83 12.85 13.68
CA LEU A 132 8.59 12.27 13.16
C LEU A 132 8.42 12.67 11.69
N GLU A 133 8.51 11.69 10.81
CA GLU A 133 8.29 11.85 9.38
C GLU A 133 6.88 11.36 9.02
N HIS A 134 6.00 12.27 8.65
CA HIS A 134 4.65 11.92 8.22
C HIS A 134 4.60 11.56 6.72
N ASP A 135 3.73 10.63 6.36
CA ASP A 135 3.36 10.39 4.96
C ASP A 135 1.99 11.00 4.63
N GLN A 136 1.47 10.74 3.42
CA GLN A 136 0.26 11.38 2.85
C GLN A 136 -0.92 11.52 3.84
N GLN A 137 -1.31 10.43 4.49
CA GLN A 137 -2.31 10.43 5.56
C GLN A 137 -1.64 10.56 6.93
N LYS A 138 -1.75 11.74 7.56
CA LYS A 138 -1.06 12.08 8.82
C LYS A 138 -1.71 11.53 10.10
N GLN A 139 -2.97 11.06 10.04
CA GLN A 139 -3.72 10.56 11.20
C GLN A 139 -4.62 9.36 10.84
N ASP A 140 -4.85 8.45 11.81
CA ASP A 140 -5.81 7.35 11.67
C ASP A 140 -7.21 7.68 12.23
N ARG A 141 -8.15 6.74 12.04
CA ARG A 141 -9.53 6.80 12.56
C ARG A 141 -9.65 6.87 14.09
N TYR A 142 -8.56 6.71 14.82
CA TYR A 142 -8.49 6.82 16.28
C TYR A 142 -7.76 8.11 16.72
N LYS A 143 -7.53 9.04 15.79
CA LYS A 143 -6.79 10.30 15.99
C LYS A 143 -5.34 10.09 16.47
N ARG A 144 -4.74 8.91 16.20
CA ARG A 144 -3.29 8.73 16.37
C ARG A 144 -2.57 9.38 15.20
N LEU A 145 -1.49 10.09 15.47
CA LEU A 145 -0.55 10.52 14.44
C LEU A 145 0.06 9.29 13.76
N LEU A 146 0.27 9.37 12.45
CA LEU A 146 0.91 8.34 11.65
C LEU A 146 2.28 8.86 11.20
N ALA A 147 3.35 8.16 11.58
CA ALA A 147 4.71 8.59 11.26
C ALA A 147 5.70 7.42 11.10
N HIS A 148 6.76 7.67 10.35
CA HIS A 148 8.03 6.99 10.52
C HIS A 148 8.86 7.73 11.57
N VAL A 149 9.50 6.99 12.47
CA VAL A 149 10.25 7.54 13.60
C VAL A 149 11.75 7.37 13.33
N TYR A 150 12.50 8.45 13.47
CA TYR A 150 13.95 8.46 13.34
C TYR A 150 14.61 8.99 14.62
N LEU A 151 15.72 8.38 15.02
CA LEU A 151 16.60 8.95 16.05
C LEU A 151 17.49 10.07 15.48
N PRO A 152 18.13 10.90 16.33
CA PRO A 152 18.98 12.00 15.86
C PRO A 152 20.21 11.57 15.04
N ASN A 153 20.64 10.31 15.18
CA ASN A 153 21.70 9.68 14.38
C ASN A 153 21.21 9.16 13.01
N GLY A 154 19.94 9.36 12.66
CA GLY A 154 19.33 8.86 11.42
C GLY A 154 18.78 7.43 11.48
N GLU A 155 18.87 6.72 12.61
CA GLU A 155 18.33 5.34 12.73
C GLU A 155 16.81 5.32 12.52
N HIS A 156 16.34 4.57 11.51
CA HIS A 156 14.93 4.43 11.14
C HIS A 156 14.24 3.34 11.96
N ILE A 157 13.63 3.71 13.08
CA ILE A 157 13.10 2.78 14.08
C ILE A 157 12.08 1.78 13.50
N ASN A 158 11.21 2.23 12.59
CA ASN A 158 10.23 1.36 11.94
C ASN A 158 10.90 0.21 11.17
N ARG A 159 12.00 0.50 10.47
CA ARG A 159 12.81 -0.47 9.74
C ARG A 159 13.64 -1.33 10.70
N SER A 160 14.25 -0.72 11.71
CA SER A 160 15.06 -1.44 12.71
C SER A 160 14.25 -2.47 13.50
N LEU A 161 12.97 -2.22 13.80
CA LEU A 161 12.04 -3.23 14.36
C LEU A 161 11.86 -4.45 13.45
N LEU A 162 11.82 -4.26 12.12
CA LEU A 162 11.75 -5.37 11.16
C LEU A 162 13.09 -6.11 11.06
N GLU A 163 14.22 -5.38 11.04
CA GLU A 163 15.57 -5.96 10.94
C GLU A 163 15.92 -6.84 12.16
N HIS A 164 15.38 -6.54 13.34
CA HIS A 164 15.51 -7.39 14.54
C HIS A 164 14.45 -8.51 14.60
N GLY A 165 13.54 -8.62 13.62
CA GLY A 165 12.45 -9.59 13.63
C GLY A 165 11.41 -9.35 14.73
N LEU A 166 11.18 -8.10 15.14
CA LEU A 166 10.25 -7.74 16.22
C LEU A 166 8.88 -7.27 15.71
N ALA A 167 8.75 -7.05 14.40
CA ALA A 167 7.53 -6.61 13.74
C ALA A 167 7.31 -7.33 12.39
N VAL A 168 6.10 -7.18 11.85
CA VAL A 168 5.71 -7.57 10.48
C VAL A 168 5.33 -6.34 9.66
N VAL A 169 5.57 -6.39 8.35
CA VAL A 169 5.20 -5.35 7.38
C VAL A 169 3.68 -5.31 7.25
N THR A 170 3.11 -4.12 7.51
CA THR A 170 1.68 -3.82 7.39
C THR A 170 1.53 -2.50 6.63
N LEU A 171 1.54 -2.61 5.30
CA LEU A 171 1.42 -1.47 4.39
C LEU A 171 -0.06 -1.17 4.11
N LEU A 172 -0.45 0.08 4.38
CA LEU A 172 -1.82 0.57 4.25
C LEU A 172 -1.80 1.83 3.35
N PRO A 173 -2.33 1.75 2.11
CA PRO A 173 -2.42 2.91 1.23
C PRO A 173 -3.24 4.05 1.88
N PRO A 174 -2.88 5.32 1.66
CA PRO A 174 -1.85 5.82 0.73
C PRO A 174 -0.41 5.84 1.30
N ASN A 175 -0.20 5.41 2.55
CA ASN A 175 1.08 5.58 3.24
C ASN A 175 2.08 4.46 2.90
N LEU A 176 2.79 4.65 1.79
CA LEU A 176 3.66 3.64 1.16
C LEU A 176 5.10 4.14 0.93
N ARG A 177 5.48 5.34 1.38
CA ARG A 177 6.80 5.98 1.10
C ARG A 177 8.03 5.09 1.30
N HIS A 178 8.02 4.26 2.34
CA HIS A 178 9.13 3.36 2.71
C HIS A 178 8.80 1.88 2.47
N ALA A 179 7.85 1.57 1.57
CA ALA A 179 7.37 0.20 1.37
C ALA A 179 8.49 -0.80 1.07
N GLU A 180 9.38 -0.47 0.12
CA GLU A 180 10.45 -1.36 -0.31
C GLU A 180 11.50 -1.60 0.79
N ASP A 181 12.00 -0.54 1.42
CA ASP A 181 12.95 -0.61 2.55
C ASP A 181 12.45 -1.50 3.69
N LEU A 182 11.17 -1.38 4.03
CA LEU A 182 10.52 -2.20 5.06
C LEU A 182 10.34 -3.66 4.61
N ILE A 183 9.93 -3.90 3.35
CA ILE A 183 9.83 -5.25 2.79
C ILE A 183 11.21 -5.95 2.82
N GLN A 184 12.27 -5.29 2.37
CA GLN A 184 13.62 -5.85 2.37
C GLN A 184 14.15 -6.10 3.79
N ALA A 185 13.89 -5.19 4.73
CA ALA A 185 14.26 -5.36 6.14
C ALA A 185 13.63 -6.61 6.75
N GLN A 186 12.32 -6.81 6.53
CA GLN A 186 11.64 -8.02 6.99
C GLN A 186 12.20 -9.28 6.29
N GLN A 187 12.45 -9.25 4.99
CA GLN A 187 13.04 -10.37 4.27
C GLN A 187 14.43 -10.77 4.80
N ARG A 188 15.24 -9.81 5.28
CA ARG A 188 16.53 -10.11 5.95
C ARG A 188 16.29 -10.89 7.24
N ALA A 189 15.42 -10.40 8.12
CA ALA A 189 15.08 -11.07 9.38
C ALA A 189 14.38 -12.42 9.19
N GLU A 190 13.54 -12.58 8.15
CA GLU A 190 12.94 -13.85 7.76
C GLU A 190 14.00 -14.90 7.42
N ARG A 191 14.97 -14.55 6.55
CA ARG A 191 16.06 -15.46 6.16
C ARG A 191 16.99 -15.81 7.32
N GLN A 192 17.17 -14.90 8.26
CA GLN A 192 18.00 -15.07 9.45
C GLN A 192 17.24 -15.64 10.67
N GLN A 193 15.94 -15.94 10.51
CA GLN A 193 15.07 -16.50 11.57
C GLN A 193 15.03 -15.67 12.87
N LEU A 194 15.20 -14.35 12.77
CA LEU A 194 15.28 -13.45 13.93
C LEU A 194 13.92 -13.22 14.61
N GLY A 195 13.93 -13.08 15.93
CA GLY A 195 12.76 -12.69 16.73
C GLY A 195 11.54 -13.58 16.48
N ILE A 196 10.45 -13.01 15.97
CA ILE A 196 9.21 -13.74 15.67
C ILE A 196 9.37 -14.80 14.58
N TRP A 197 10.38 -14.68 13.71
CA TRP A 197 10.50 -15.52 12.51
C TRP A 197 10.98 -16.95 12.78
N SER A 198 11.58 -17.20 13.95
CA SER A 198 11.89 -18.56 14.47
C SER A 198 10.79 -19.15 15.36
N MET A 199 9.77 -18.37 15.75
CA MET A 199 8.72 -18.85 16.64
C MET A 199 7.69 -19.67 15.87
N GLN A 200 7.41 -20.90 16.31
CA GLN A 200 6.42 -21.80 15.69
C GLN A 200 5.01 -21.19 15.57
N HIS A 201 4.66 -20.20 16.41
CA HIS A 201 3.43 -19.43 16.27
C HIS A 201 3.29 -18.77 14.88
N TYR A 202 4.39 -18.28 14.31
CA TYR A 202 4.46 -17.59 13.01
C TYR A 202 4.96 -18.50 11.87
N ALA A 203 4.95 -19.83 12.06
CA ALA A 203 5.16 -20.78 10.98
C ALA A 203 3.95 -20.78 10.01
N PRO A 204 4.15 -20.84 8.68
CA PRO A 204 3.05 -20.87 7.71
C PRO A 204 2.17 -22.11 7.86
N ARG A 205 0.88 -21.90 8.15
CA ARG A 205 -0.13 -22.97 8.36
C ARG A 205 -0.86 -23.27 7.05
N ASP A 206 -1.61 -24.36 6.97
CA ASP A 206 -2.49 -24.62 5.82
C ASP A 206 -3.77 -23.76 5.95
N LEU A 207 -4.04 -22.89 4.97
CA LEU A 207 -5.24 -22.03 5.03
C LEU A 207 -6.54 -22.84 4.93
N THR A 208 -6.53 -23.99 4.25
CA THR A 208 -7.73 -24.80 4.02
C THR A 208 -8.21 -25.54 5.27
N LYS A 209 -7.37 -25.61 6.31
CA LYS A 209 -7.62 -26.34 7.57
C LYS A 209 -8.16 -25.46 8.71
N ILE A 210 -8.53 -24.20 8.45
CA ILE A 210 -9.10 -23.33 9.48
C ILE A 210 -10.58 -23.67 9.74
N THR A 211 -10.90 -24.05 10.97
CA THR A 211 -12.26 -24.29 11.48
C THR A 211 -12.77 -23.12 12.34
N GLU A 212 -11.85 -22.34 12.89
CA GLU A 212 -12.07 -21.21 13.77
C GLU A 212 -11.31 -19.97 13.30
N LYS A 213 -11.65 -18.81 13.86
CA LYS A 213 -10.94 -17.56 13.56
C LYS A 213 -9.71 -17.48 14.48
N PRO A 214 -8.48 -17.64 13.98
CA PRO A 214 -7.29 -17.49 14.81
C PRO A 214 -7.14 -16.06 15.33
N PHE A 215 -6.48 -15.94 16.49
CA PHE A 215 -6.03 -14.67 17.03
C PHE A 215 -4.78 -14.17 16.27
N GLY A 216 -4.56 -12.86 16.32
CA GLY A 216 -3.31 -12.25 15.83
C GLY A 216 -3.15 -12.14 14.32
N TRP A 217 -1.96 -11.70 13.92
CA TRP A 217 -1.49 -11.75 12.53
C TRP A 217 -0.89 -13.14 12.25
N GLN A 218 -1.16 -13.70 11.07
CA GLN A 218 -0.78 -15.08 10.75
C GLN A 218 -0.29 -15.22 9.30
N ARG A 219 0.36 -16.36 9.03
CA ARG A 219 0.87 -16.75 7.70
C ARG A 219 0.26 -18.08 7.30
N TYR A 220 -0.13 -18.18 6.03
CA TYR A 220 -0.75 -19.39 5.51
C TYR A 220 -0.26 -19.75 4.12
N ARG A 221 -0.20 -21.05 3.83
CA ARG A 221 -0.04 -21.62 2.49
C ARG A 221 -1.43 -21.91 1.92
N ALA A 222 -1.64 -21.59 0.65
CA ALA A 222 -2.90 -21.84 -0.06
C ALA A 222 -2.64 -22.03 -1.58
N ARG A 223 -3.67 -22.39 -2.35
CA ARG A 223 -3.69 -22.30 -3.81
C ARG A 223 -4.93 -21.52 -4.24
N VAL A 224 -4.80 -20.55 -5.15
CA VAL A 224 -5.96 -19.84 -5.67
C VAL A 224 -6.63 -20.67 -6.76
N THR A 225 -7.92 -20.97 -6.60
CA THR A 225 -8.73 -21.77 -7.53
C THR A 225 -9.53 -20.90 -8.51
N ALA A 226 -9.91 -19.68 -8.13
CA ALA A 226 -10.61 -18.75 -9.02
C ALA A 226 -10.36 -17.27 -8.68
N LEU A 227 -10.65 -16.38 -9.64
CA LEU A 227 -10.66 -14.92 -9.45
C LEU A 227 -12.09 -14.41 -9.70
N LYS A 228 -12.79 -14.00 -8.65
CA LYS A 228 -14.14 -13.42 -8.74
C LYS A 228 -14.07 -11.90 -8.53
N ARG A 229 -14.72 -11.11 -9.41
CA ARG A 229 -14.80 -9.65 -9.27
C ARG A 229 -16.18 -9.19 -8.79
N SER A 230 -16.24 -7.97 -8.28
CA SER A 230 -17.45 -7.26 -7.85
C SER A 230 -17.20 -5.75 -7.96
N ARG A 231 -18.22 -4.91 -7.75
CA ARG A 231 -18.06 -3.44 -7.80
C ARG A 231 -16.98 -2.89 -6.86
N GLN A 232 -16.84 -3.46 -5.66
CA GLN A 232 -15.93 -2.96 -4.62
C GLN A 232 -14.64 -3.79 -4.44
N TYR A 233 -14.68 -5.09 -4.74
CA TYR A 233 -13.58 -6.02 -4.43
C TYR A 233 -13.29 -6.98 -5.58
N SER A 234 -11.99 -7.27 -5.76
CA SER A 234 -11.49 -8.44 -6.47
C SER A 234 -11.10 -9.51 -5.44
N ARG A 235 -11.50 -10.75 -5.69
CA ARG A 235 -11.40 -11.86 -4.73
C ARG A 235 -10.64 -13.03 -5.34
N LEU A 236 -9.50 -13.37 -4.73
CA LEU A 236 -8.81 -14.62 -4.99
C LEU A 236 -9.49 -15.71 -4.14
N ILE A 237 -10.16 -16.64 -4.79
CA ILE A 237 -10.92 -17.71 -4.15
C ILE A 237 -9.97 -18.88 -3.85
N ILE A 238 -10.05 -19.43 -2.65
CA ILE A 238 -9.29 -20.63 -2.26
C ILE A 238 -10.22 -21.85 -2.37
N ASN A 239 -11.36 -21.80 -1.69
CA ASN A 239 -12.47 -22.75 -1.81
C ASN A 239 -13.83 -22.02 -1.68
N ASP A 240 -14.91 -22.76 -1.46
CA ASP A 240 -16.25 -22.25 -1.22
C ASP A 240 -16.35 -21.28 -0.01
N LYS A 241 -15.58 -21.54 1.05
CA LYS A 241 -15.64 -20.82 2.34
C LYS A 241 -14.50 -19.84 2.59
N ILE A 242 -13.52 -19.73 1.70
CA ILE A 242 -12.30 -18.94 1.94
C ILE A 242 -11.93 -18.09 0.72
N ASP A 243 -11.83 -16.77 0.93
CA ASP A 243 -11.34 -15.81 -0.08
C ASP A 243 -10.32 -14.80 0.45
N LEU A 244 -9.49 -14.27 -0.46
CA LEU A 244 -8.56 -13.17 -0.19
C LEU A 244 -9.09 -11.93 -0.91
N ARG A 245 -9.40 -10.87 -0.15
CA ARG A 245 -10.10 -9.67 -0.64
C ARG A 245 -9.15 -8.51 -0.86
N ILE A 246 -9.03 -8.09 -2.10
CA ILE A 246 -8.36 -6.86 -2.53
C ILE A 246 -9.44 -5.83 -2.88
N ALA A 247 -9.37 -4.62 -2.36
CA ALA A 247 -10.31 -3.56 -2.74
C ALA A 247 -9.97 -3.05 -4.15
N ASN A 248 -10.97 -2.73 -4.96
CA ASN A 248 -10.74 -2.31 -6.34
C ASN A 248 -9.98 -0.97 -6.45
N SER A 249 -10.03 -0.13 -5.40
CA SER A 249 -9.20 1.07 -5.22
C SER A 249 -7.70 0.75 -5.16
N ASP A 250 -7.36 -0.41 -4.60
CA ASP A 250 -5.98 -0.76 -4.24
C ASP A 250 -5.28 -1.50 -5.41
N LEU A 251 -6.03 -1.88 -6.46
CA LEU A 251 -5.59 -2.73 -7.58
C LEU A 251 -4.39 -2.17 -8.36
N ALA A 252 -4.21 -0.85 -8.42
CA ALA A 252 -3.06 -0.23 -9.09
C ALA A 252 -1.71 -0.59 -8.44
N LEU A 253 -1.73 -1.09 -7.20
CA LEU A 253 -0.55 -1.56 -6.48
C LEU A 253 -0.19 -3.02 -6.78
N PHE A 254 -1.06 -3.77 -7.47
CA PHE A 254 -0.89 -5.22 -7.66
C PHE A 254 -0.49 -5.57 -9.08
N PRO A 255 0.34 -6.63 -9.26
CA PRO A 255 0.49 -7.25 -10.57
C PRO A 255 -0.85 -7.86 -11.03
N PRO A 256 -1.04 -8.16 -12.34
CA PRO A 256 -2.29 -8.68 -12.85
C PRO A 256 -2.75 -9.95 -12.12
N LEU A 257 -3.83 -9.85 -11.32
CA LEU A 257 -4.23 -10.88 -10.34
C LEU A 257 -4.44 -12.30 -10.89
N LYS A 258 -4.51 -12.47 -12.22
CA LYS A 258 -4.48 -13.78 -12.87
C LYS A 258 -3.18 -14.56 -12.59
N ILE A 259 -2.05 -13.92 -12.29
CA ILE A 259 -0.78 -14.63 -12.05
C ILE A 259 -0.81 -15.56 -10.83
N TYR A 260 -1.71 -15.32 -9.87
CA TYR A 260 -1.87 -16.15 -8.68
C TYR A 260 -2.75 -17.40 -8.93
N LEU A 261 -3.48 -17.46 -10.04
CA LEU A 261 -4.38 -18.58 -10.35
C LEU A 261 -3.61 -19.88 -10.49
N ASN A 262 -4.10 -20.94 -9.83
CA ASN A 262 -3.51 -22.27 -9.75
C ASN A 262 -2.08 -22.33 -9.17
N LYS A 263 -1.50 -21.20 -8.73
CA LYS A 263 -0.19 -21.17 -8.06
C LYS A 263 -0.33 -21.46 -6.57
N PRO A 264 0.62 -22.19 -5.95
CA PRO A 264 0.76 -22.16 -4.50
C PRO A 264 1.23 -20.76 -4.08
N ILE A 265 0.68 -20.26 -2.99
CA ILE A 265 1.00 -18.94 -2.44
C ILE A 265 1.20 -19.01 -0.93
N GLU A 266 2.03 -18.12 -0.40
CA GLU A 266 1.99 -17.71 1.00
C GLU A 266 1.19 -16.41 1.10
N VAL A 267 0.12 -16.42 1.88
CA VAL A 267 -0.69 -15.24 2.23
C VAL A 267 -0.47 -14.85 3.69
N ARG A 268 -0.44 -13.54 3.95
CA ARG A 268 -0.11 -12.96 5.25
C ARG A 268 -1.18 -11.98 5.71
N GLY A 269 -1.56 -12.02 6.98
CA GLY A 269 -2.50 -11.06 7.57
C GLY A 269 -3.48 -11.66 8.59
N TRP A 270 -4.51 -10.88 8.88
CA TRP A 270 -5.57 -11.24 9.83
C TRP A 270 -6.74 -11.94 9.12
N VAL A 271 -7.17 -13.07 9.67
CA VAL A 271 -8.39 -13.75 9.25
C VAL A 271 -9.61 -13.05 9.88
N THR A 272 -10.58 -12.72 9.04
CA THR A 272 -11.95 -12.36 9.45
C THR A 272 -12.88 -13.53 9.19
N ARG A 273 -13.95 -13.67 9.97
CA ARG A 273 -14.97 -14.71 9.83
C ARG A 273 -16.35 -14.07 9.82
N ARG A 274 -17.24 -14.52 8.94
CA ARG A 274 -18.68 -14.21 8.95
C ARG A 274 -19.44 -15.52 8.68
N ASN A 275 -20.25 -15.95 9.64
CA ASN A 275 -20.87 -17.27 9.65
C ASN A 275 -19.79 -18.37 9.57
N ASP A 276 -19.77 -19.20 8.53
CA ASP A 276 -18.73 -20.18 8.23
C ASP A 276 -17.72 -19.72 7.16
N HIS A 277 -17.90 -18.52 6.57
CA HIS A 277 -16.99 -17.96 5.57
C HIS A 277 -15.85 -17.18 6.23
N PHE A 278 -14.61 -17.48 5.81
CA PHE A 278 -13.38 -16.83 6.23
C PHE A 278 -12.80 -15.94 5.13
N SER A 279 -12.19 -14.83 5.52
CA SER A 279 -11.65 -13.86 4.57
C SER A 279 -10.45 -13.10 5.10
N ILE A 280 -9.39 -12.99 4.31
CA ILE A 280 -8.22 -12.15 4.61
C ILE A 280 -8.27 -10.91 3.72
N ARG A 281 -8.21 -9.72 4.31
CA ARG A 281 -8.11 -8.47 3.52
C ARG A 281 -6.65 -8.17 3.17
N ILE A 282 -6.39 -7.99 1.89
CA ILE A 282 -5.06 -7.73 1.33
C ILE A 282 -5.04 -6.27 0.84
N HIS A 283 -4.15 -5.47 1.42
CA HIS A 283 -3.99 -4.03 1.12
C HIS A 283 -2.81 -3.71 0.20
N HIS A 284 -1.86 -4.64 0.06
CA HIS A 284 -0.60 -4.46 -0.69
C HIS A 284 -0.10 -5.84 -1.17
N PRO A 285 0.55 -5.97 -2.35
CA PRO A 285 1.03 -7.25 -2.87
C PRO A 285 2.07 -7.96 -1.98
N SER A 286 2.77 -7.25 -1.09
CA SER A 286 3.73 -7.85 -0.15
C SER A 286 3.12 -8.86 0.84
N ALA A 287 1.79 -8.93 0.92
CA ALA A 287 1.06 -9.94 1.67
C ALA A 287 0.65 -11.18 0.83
N LEU A 288 1.03 -11.25 -0.46
CA LEU A 288 0.75 -12.34 -1.40
C LEU A 288 2.02 -12.75 -2.16
N ILE A 289 2.69 -13.81 -1.68
CA ILE A 289 3.96 -14.30 -2.21
C ILE A 289 3.69 -15.60 -2.98
N ILE A 290 4.11 -15.68 -4.25
CA ILE A 290 4.08 -16.94 -5.02
C ILE A 290 5.19 -17.86 -4.48
N ARG A 291 4.87 -19.15 -4.38
CA ARG A 291 5.78 -20.21 -3.89
C ARG A 291 6.00 -21.28 -4.97
#